data_AF-A0A2N9XNE2-F1
#
_entry.id   AF-A0A2N9XNE2-F1
#
_cell.length_a   1.000
_cell.length_b   1.000
_cell.length_c   1.000
_cell.angle_alpha   90.00
_cell.angle_beta   90.00
_cell.angle_gamma   90.00
#
_symmetry.space_group_name_H-M   'P 1'
#
loop_
_entity.id
_entity.type
_entity.pdbx_description
1 polymer ?
#
loop_
_entity_poly.entity_id
_entity_poly.type
_entity_poly.pdbx_seq_one_letter_code
_entity_poly.pdbx_strand_id
1 'polypeptide(L)'
;MKYLRLALCGLIFFTSSFVWASRVLPNDVRIVVMKSAEGQQVVLGTAKKAWLRTLSLGLMKGNKTFQLSKVVRVHDTSNRFVTYNTLYRFKNIPIAVRFDKANQIQEIWILTDEERDALVRPNNPQVD
;
A
#
# COMPACT_ATOMS: atom_id res chain seq x y z
N MET A 1 -34.56 13.22 -32.35
CA MET A 1 -34.40 12.03 -31.48
C MET A 1 -33.04 11.33 -31.62
N LYS A 2 -32.48 11.12 -32.83
CA LYS A 2 -31.23 10.34 -33.04
C LYS A 2 -29.97 11.00 -32.45
N TYR A 3 -29.85 12.33 -32.57
CA TYR A 3 -28.71 13.10 -32.05
C TYR A 3 -28.69 13.24 -30.52
N LEU A 4 -29.87 13.25 -29.88
CA LEU A 4 -30.00 13.30 -28.43
C LEU A 4 -29.45 12.03 -27.77
N ARG A 5 -29.66 10.86 -28.40
CA ARG A 5 -29.11 9.58 -27.93
C ARG A 5 -27.58 9.53 -28.07
N LEU A 6 -27.05 10.05 -29.18
CA LEU A 6 -25.60 10.15 -29.40
C LEU A 6 -24.92 11.10 -28.40
N ALA A 7 -25.54 12.25 -28.11
CA ALA A 7 -25.05 13.17 -27.10
C ALA A 7 -25.06 12.55 -25.69
N LEU A 8 -26.13 11.81 -25.35
CA LEU A 8 -26.25 11.13 -24.06
C LEU A 8 -25.22 10.00 -23.92
N CYS A 9 -25.00 9.21 -24.97
CA CYS A 9 -23.95 8.18 -24.98
C CYS A 9 -22.56 8.79 -24.82
N GLY A 10 -22.26 9.89 -25.54
CA GLY A 10 -20.99 10.62 -25.40
C GLY A 10 -20.75 11.12 -23.98
N LEU A 11 -21.78 11.68 -23.33
CA LEU A 11 -21.69 12.16 -21.96
C LEU A 11 -21.37 11.02 -20.98
N ILE A 12 -22.02 9.86 -21.13
CA ILE A 12 -21.80 8.69 -20.26
C ILE A 12 -20.36 8.18 -20.40
N PHE A 13 -19.82 8.07 -21.63
CA PHE A 13 -18.43 7.66 -21.85
C PHE A 13 -17.39 8.64 -21.27
N PHE A 14 -17.69 9.93 -21.24
CA PHE A 14 -16.80 10.92 -20.61
C PHE A 14 -16.79 10.81 -19.08
N THR A 15 -17.90 10.42 -18.46
CA THR A 15 -18.00 10.30 -17.00
C THR A 15 -17.42 9.00 -16.44
N SER A 16 -17.29 7.94 -17.24
CA SER A 16 -16.77 6.63 -16.78
C SER A 16 -15.25 6.58 -16.52
N SER A 17 -14.51 7.64 -16.86
CA SER A 17 -13.04 7.63 -16.84
C SER A 17 -12.41 7.88 -15.45
N PHE A 18 -13.22 8.19 -14.43
CA PHE A 18 -12.71 8.55 -13.10
C PHE A 18 -13.21 7.60 -12.02
N VAL A 19 -12.92 6.31 -12.16
CA VAL A 19 -12.88 5.43 -10.98
C VAL A 19 -11.47 5.51 -10.43
N TRP A 20 -11.23 6.52 -9.60
CA TRP A 20 -10.10 6.50 -8.68
C TRP A 20 -10.42 5.44 -7.64
N ALA A 21 -9.91 4.23 -7.86
CA ALA A 21 -9.96 3.17 -6.86
C ALA A 21 -9.01 3.56 -5.71
N SER A 22 -9.44 4.53 -4.90
CA SER A 22 -8.81 4.80 -3.61
C SER A 22 -8.98 3.53 -2.79
N ARG A 23 -7.87 2.82 -2.58
CA ARG A 23 -7.88 1.63 -1.74
C ARG A 23 -7.82 2.09 -0.29
N VAL A 24 -8.78 1.64 0.50
CA VAL A 24 -8.80 1.94 1.93
C VAL A 24 -7.78 1.04 2.61
N LEU A 25 -6.73 1.65 3.18
CA LEU A 25 -5.81 0.91 4.04
C LEU A 25 -6.52 0.59 5.37
N PRO A 26 -6.42 -0.64 5.88
CA PRO A 26 -6.95 -0.95 7.21
C PRO A 26 -6.33 -0.06 8.30
N ASN A 27 -7.11 0.31 9.32
CA ASN A 27 -6.64 1.19 10.40
C ASN A 27 -5.49 0.60 11.25
N ASP A 28 -5.26 -0.71 11.17
CA ASP A 28 -4.26 -1.45 11.97
C ASP A 28 -2.95 -1.72 11.22
N VAL A 29 -2.75 -1.11 10.05
CA VAL A 29 -1.50 -1.23 9.30
C VAL A 29 -0.36 -0.45 9.93
N ARG A 30 0.85 -0.99 9.77
CA ARG A 30 2.10 -0.36 10.21
C ARG A 30 2.93 0.03 8.99
N ILE A 31 3.38 1.28 8.93
CA ILE A 31 4.20 1.77 7.83
C ILE A 31 5.67 1.52 8.15
N VAL A 32 6.34 0.78 7.27
CA VAL A 32 7.73 0.35 7.43
C VAL A 32 8.46 0.44 6.09
N VAL A 33 9.79 0.39 6.10
CA VAL A 33 10.56 0.32 4.85
C VAL A 33 11.07 -1.09 4.64
N MET A 34 10.73 -1.68 3.50
CA MET A 34 11.26 -2.99 3.12
C MET A 34 12.72 -2.85 2.69
N LYS A 35 13.63 -3.55 3.36
CA LYS A 35 15.07 -3.55 3.03
C LYS A 35 15.45 -4.71 2.12
N SER A 36 14.81 -5.85 2.31
CA SER A 36 14.99 -7.04 1.49
C SER A 36 13.76 -7.94 1.65
N ALA A 37 13.48 -8.75 0.64
CA ALA A 37 12.50 -9.81 0.70
C ALA A 37 13.07 -11.03 -0.03
N GLU A 38 13.09 -12.17 0.64
CA GLU A 38 13.60 -13.43 0.10
C GLU A 38 12.70 -14.58 0.57
N GLY A 39 12.06 -15.24 -0.38
CA GLY A 39 11.09 -16.30 -0.10
C GLY A 39 9.98 -15.83 0.86
N GLN A 40 9.80 -16.55 1.97
CA GLN A 40 8.81 -16.24 3.01
C GLN A 40 9.35 -15.32 4.11
N GLN A 41 10.47 -14.65 3.89
CA GLN A 41 11.09 -13.75 4.86
C GLN A 41 11.20 -12.34 4.28
N VAL A 42 10.86 -11.36 5.10
CA VAL A 42 11.01 -9.94 4.76
C VAL A 42 11.82 -9.24 5.83
N VAL A 43 12.85 -8.54 5.40
CA VAL A 43 13.64 -7.66 6.26
C VAL A 43 13.02 -6.29 6.22
N LEU A 44 12.38 -5.92 7.32
CA LEU A 44 11.81 -4.60 7.54
C LEU A 44 12.82 -3.75 8.29
N GLY A 45 12.90 -2.47 7.98
CA GLY A 45 13.81 -1.56 8.63
C GLY A 45 13.22 -0.17 8.84
N THR A 46 13.91 0.59 9.67
CA THR A 46 13.60 2.00 9.88
C THR A 46 13.80 2.78 8.56
N ALA A 47 12.89 3.72 8.31
CA ALA A 47 13.02 4.62 7.17
C ALA A 47 14.21 5.58 7.34
N LYS A 48 14.84 5.96 6.22
CA LYS A 48 15.85 7.03 6.21
C LYS A 48 15.20 8.42 6.30
N LYS A 49 14.02 8.60 5.69
CA LYS A 49 13.28 9.88 5.71
C LYS A 49 12.68 10.13 7.09
N ALA A 50 12.82 11.35 7.60
CA ALA A 50 12.36 11.75 8.94
C ALA A 50 10.84 11.59 9.11
N TRP A 51 10.03 11.95 8.11
CA TRP A 51 8.57 11.81 8.18
C TRP A 51 8.11 10.35 8.26
N LEU A 52 8.74 9.44 7.52
CA LEU A 52 8.46 8.01 7.61
C LEU A 52 8.91 7.45 8.96
N ARG A 53 9.98 8.01 9.55
CA ARG A 53 10.37 7.66 10.92
C ARG A 53 9.25 8.02 11.88
N THR A 54 8.64 9.20 11.73
CA THR A 54 7.48 9.65 12.51
C THR A 54 6.32 8.65 12.45
N LEU A 55 5.95 8.19 11.26
CA LEU A 55 4.88 7.20 11.09
C LEU A 55 5.25 5.81 11.59
N SER A 56 6.54 5.48 11.60
CA SER A 56 7.07 4.23 12.16
C SER A 56 7.43 4.31 13.66
N LEU A 57 7.21 5.46 14.32
CA LEU A 57 7.81 5.79 15.63
C LEU A 57 7.55 4.69 16.67
N GLY A 58 8.64 4.10 17.16
CA GLY A 58 8.66 3.09 18.22
C GLY A 58 8.51 1.63 17.75
N LEU A 59 8.12 1.38 16.50
CA LEU A 59 7.80 0.03 16.03
C LEU A 59 9.05 -0.81 15.72
N MET A 60 10.09 -0.18 15.18
CA MET A 60 11.30 -0.88 14.75
C MET A 60 12.57 -0.06 15.00
N LYS A 61 13.47 -0.61 15.83
CA LYS A 61 14.84 -0.13 16.01
C LYS A 61 15.76 -0.95 15.10
N GLY A 62 16.18 -0.38 13.99
CA GLY A 62 17.07 -1.04 13.03
C GLY A 62 16.35 -1.96 12.04
N ASN A 63 17.07 -2.96 11.52
CA ASN A 63 16.53 -3.96 10.60
C ASN A 63 16.09 -5.19 11.40
N LYS A 64 14.86 -5.66 11.20
CA LYS A 64 14.41 -6.97 11.72
C LYS A 64 13.82 -7.80 10.59
N THR A 65 14.06 -9.10 10.68
CA THR A 65 13.47 -10.09 9.78
C THR A 65 12.15 -10.56 10.37
N PHE A 66 11.12 -10.58 9.54
CA PHE A 66 9.81 -11.13 9.86
C PHE A 66 9.46 -12.26 8.90
N GLN A 67 8.78 -13.27 9.42
CA GLN A 67 8.21 -14.34 8.62
C GLN A 67 6.87 -13.88 8.05
N LEU A 68 6.65 -14.20 6.78
CA LEU A 68 5.36 -14.08 6.12
C LEU A 68 4.46 -15.24 6.55
N SER A 69 3.18 -14.95 6.75
CA SER A 69 2.17 -15.99 6.92
C SER A 69 2.07 -16.84 5.66
N LYS A 70 1.71 -18.12 5.80
CA LYS A 70 1.50 -19.04 4.66
C LYS A 70 0.46 -18.53 3.66
N VAL A 71 -0.48 -17.70 4.12
CA VAL A 71 -1.56 -17.10 3.34
C VAL A 71 -1.37 -15.59 3.13
N VAL A 72 -0.11 -15.14 3.12
CA VAL A 72 0.20 -13.71 2.96
C VAL A 72 -0.44 -13.13 1.70
N ARG A 73 -1.12 -12.00 1.85
CA ARG A 73 -1.65 -11.24 0.71
C ARG A 73 -0.78 -10.03 0.47
N VAL A 74 -0.25 -9.92 -0.74
CA VAL A 74 0.49 -8.73 -1.16
C VAL A 74 -0.37 -7.96 -2.15
N HIS A 75 -0.62 -6.70 -1.86
CA HIS A 75 -1.35 -5.76 -2.69
C HIS A 75 -0.35 -4.85 -3.40
N ASP A 76 -0.31 -4.95 -4.72
CA ASP A 76 0.42 -4.02 -5.59
C ASP A 76 -0.27 -2.65 -5.63
N THR A 77 0.41 -1.62 -6.16
CA THR A 77 -0.08 -0.23 -6.26
C THR A 77 -1.49 -0.13 -6.86
N SER A 78 -1.84 -0.97 -7.83
CA SER A 78 -3.19 -1.06 -8.41
C SER A 78 -4.19 -1.89 -7.59
N ASN A 79 -3.92 -2.14 -6.31
CA ASN A 79 -4.69 -3.01 -5.41
C ASN A 79 -4.87 -4.46 -5.90
N ARG A 80 -3.96 -4.95 -6.75
CA ARG A 80 -3.99 -6.33 -7.26
C ARG A 80 -3.24 -7.25 -6.31
N PHE A 81 -3.74 -8.48 -6.17
CA PHE A 81 -3.01 -9.53 -5.46
C PHE A 81 -1.79 -9.96 -6.25
N VAL A 82 -0.62 -9.85 -5.63
CA VAL A 82 0.65 -10.36 -6.16
C VAL A 82 1.24 -11.38 -5.20
N THR A 83 2.06 -12.28 -5.72
CA THR A 83 2.72 -13.30 -4.91
C THR A 83 3.87 -12.69 -4.11
N TYR A 84 4.17 -13.22 -2.93
CA TYR A 84 5.34 -12.80 -2.15
C TYR A 84 6.66 -12.90 -2.93
N ASN A 85 6.72 -13.78 -3.93
CA ASN A 85 7.90 -13.97 -4.77
C ASN A 85 8.24 -12.74 -5.64
N THR A 86 7.37 -11.73 -5.73
CA THR A 86 7.66 -10.46 -6.43
C THR A 86 8.10 -9.34 -5.49
N LEU A 87 8.07 -9.57 -4.16
CA LEU A 87 8.42 -8.55 -3.16
C LEU A 87 9.86 -8.03 -3.30
N TYR A 88 10.79 -8.85 -3.79
CA TYR A 88 12.18 -8.46 -4.02
C TYR A 88 12.31 -7.23 -4.95
N ARG A 89 11.33 -7.00 -5.82
CA ARG A 89 11.29 -5.85 -6.74
C ARG A 89 11.05 -4.52 -6.03
N PHE A 90 10.45 -4.55 -4.84
CA PHE A 90 10.03 -3.35 -4.10
C PHE A 90 11.00 -2.97 -2.97
N LYS A 91 12.29 -3.19 -3.21
CA LYS A 91 13.37 -2.93 -2.25
C LYS A 91 13.52 -1.44 -1.94
N ASN A 92 13.71 -1.10 -0.68
CA ASN A 92 13.81 0.26 -0.14
C ASN A 92 12.57 1.15 -0.32
N ILE A 93 11.42 0.54 -0.63
CA ILE A 93 10.14 1.24 -0.76
C ILE A 93 9.41 1.18 0.59
N PRO A 94 8.72 2.26 1.02
CA PRO A 94 7.82 2.19 2.15
C PRO A 94 6.60 1.35 1.80
N ILE A 95 6.29 0.40 2.68
CA ILE A 95 5.16 -0.51 2.56
C ILE A 95 4.32 -0.40 3.84
N ALA A 96 3.02 -0.60 3.71
CA ALA A 96 2.15 -0.84 4.85
C ALA A 96 2.07 -2.36 5.09
N VAL A 97 2.22 -2.78 6.34
CA VAL A 97 2.15 -4.20 6.72
C VAL A 97 1.16 -4.38 7.85
N ARG A 98 0.38 -5.47 7.78
CA ARG A 98 -0.47 -5.92 8.89
C ARG A 98 0.11 -7.19 9.49
N PHE A 99 0.21 -7.20 10.81
CA PHE A 99 0.69 -8.35 11.56
C PHE A 99 -0.49 -9.13 12.13
N ASP A 100 -0.39 -10.46 12.11
CA ASP A 100 -1.30 -11.35 12.82
C ASP A 100 -0.94 -11.42 14.32
N LYS A 101 -1.82 -12.04 15.13
CA LYS A 101 -1.62 -12.32 16.56
C LYS A 101 -0.33 -13.10 16.85
N ALA A 102 0.15 -13.90 15.89
CA ALA A 102 1.41 -14.63 15.97
C ALA A 102 2.65 -13.79 15.56
N ASN A 103 2.49 -12.47 15.38
CA ASN A 103 3.54 -11.54 14.95
C ASN A 103 4.15 -11.89 13.57
N GLN A 104 3.37 -12.57 12.73
CA GLN A 104 3.69 -12.86 11.33
C GLN A 104 3.02 -11.83 10.42
N ILE A 105 3.63 -11.54 9.27
CA ILE A 105 3.03 -10.60 8.32
C ILE A 105 1.90 -11.32 7.57
N GLN A 106 0.67 -10.83 7.73
CA GLN A 106 -0.52 -11.36 7.09
C GLN A 106 -0.81 -10.66 5.77
N GLU A 107 -0.69 -9.33 5.73
CA GLU A 107 -0.99 -8.53 4.56
C GLU A 107 0.07 -7.44 4.36
N ILE A 108 0.41 -7.17 3.10
CA ILE A 108 1.38 -6.16 2.67
C ILE A 108 0.73 -5.31 1.59
N TRP A 109 0.80 -3.99 1.73
CA TRP A 109 0.41 -3.04 0.71
C TRP A 109 1.62 -2.24 0.25
N ILE A 110 1.86 -2.25 -1.04
CA ILE A 110 2.93 -1.48 -1.68
C ILE A 110 2.38 -0.10 -1.96
N LEU A 111 2.80 0.88 -1.16
CA LEU A 111 2.26 2.25 -1.18
C LEU A 111 2.53 2.95 -2.51
N THR A 112 1.52 3.64 -3.04
CA THR A 112 1.69 4.52 -4.21
C THR A 112 2.33 5.85 -3.79
N ASP A 113 2.84 6.62 -4.74
CA ASP A 113 3.40 7.93 -4.39
C ASP A 113 2.32 8.90 -3.87
N GLU A 114 1.09 8.82 -4.37
CA GLU A 114 -0.03 9.63 -3.88
C GLU A 114 -0.40 9.30 -2.43
N GLU A 115 -0.43 8.02 -2.07
CA GLU A 115 -0.70 7.60 -0.69
C GLU A 115 0.43 7.99 0.25
N ARG A 116 1.68 7.90 -0.21
CA ARG A 116 2.83 8.36 0.56
C ARG A 116 2.72 9.86 0.84
N ASP A 117 2.27 10.64 -0.13
CA ASP A 117 2.06 12.07 0.03
C ASP A 117 0.85 12.38 0.93
N ALA A 118 -0.22 11.59 0.86
CA ALA A 118 -1.35 11.69 1.78
C ALA A 118 -0.93 11.41 3.24
N LEU A 119 -0.06 10.43 3.45
CA LEU A 119 0.48 10.10 4.77
C LEU A 119 1.43 11.18 5.33
N VAL A 120 2.04 12.00 4.46
CA VAL A 120 2.83 13.19 4.85
C VAL A 120 1.92 14.37 5.21
N ARG A 121 0.72 14.44 4.61
CA ARG A 121 -0.23 15.54 4.75
C ARG A 121 -1.50 15.05 5.46
N PRO A 122 -1.51 14.98 6.80
CA PRO A 122 -2.63 14.42 7.58
C PRO A 122 -3.99 15.14 7.43
N ASN A 123 -4.09 16.22 6.64
CA ASN A 123 -5.32 16.99 6.35
C ASN A 123 -5.81 16.78 4.90
N ASN A 124 -5.68 15.57 4.34
CA ASN A 124 -6.27 15.24 3.05
C ASN A 124 -7.67 14.59 3.27
N PRO A 125 -8.78 15.18 2.82
CA PRO A 125 -10.16 14.71 3.05
C PRO A 125 -10.54 13.44 2.25
N GLN A 126 -9.56 12.57 1.98
CA GLN A 126 -9.74 11.31 1.25
C GLN A 126 -9.65 10.08 2.19
N VAL A 127 -9.55 10.32 3.50
CA VAL A 127 -9.55 9.29 4.55
C VAL A 127 -10.67 9.62 5.54
N ASP A 128 -11.92 9.57 5.06
CA ASP A 128 -13.15 9.50 5.84
C ASP A 128 -14.09 8.48 5.17
#